data_AF-A0A938C8V8-F1
#
_entry.id   AF-A0A938C8V8-F1
#
_cell.length_a   1.000
_cell.length_b   1.000
_cell.length_c   1.000
_cell.angle_alpha   90.00
_cell.angle_beta   90.00
_cell.angle_gamma   90.00
#
_symmetry.space_group_name_H-M   'P 1'
#
loop_
_entity.id
_entity.type
_entity.pdbx_description
1 polymer ?
#
loop_
_entity_poly.entity_id
_entity_poly.type
_entity_poly.pdbx_seq_one_letter_code
_entity_poly.pdbx_strand_id
1 'polypeptide(L)'
;MRQSLGFTDPLGLRDLAESANVRSYIMGSTQHSVPARPLPQKAPFAGCEQQPNPNPHSWTMRALFIALVDWIRTGQEPPPSERPTIAAGTLVSPEQVRFPLIPANQYGGVQRPAVRMLATHNPLFVQDYGPGFDTANTRGIVSIDPPRLSAARYGVLVAQVDSDGNDLGGISSLFVRVPIGTYTGWNNFHESLFKSGFCTLQGSFIPFAATRAERIAAGDPRPSIEERYPSRESYVAAIQKAAGDLIAKRHLLAPDAARLIAEAERNGWSNRP
;
A
#
# COMPACT_ATOMS: atom_id res chain seq x y z
N MET A 1 2.89 -9.23 4.41
CA MET A 1 3.41 -8.92 3.05
C MET A 1 4.93 -8.77 3.14
N ARG A 2 5.71 -9.41 2.26
CA ARG A 2 7.18 -9.26 2.23
C ARG A 2 7.54 -8.24 1.14
N GLN A 3 8.19 -7.14 1.50
CA GLN A 3 9.01 -6.38 0.55
C GLN A 3 10.48 -6.67 0.90
N SER A 4 11.12 -7.57 0.15
CA SER A 4 12.60 -7.64 0.14
C SER A 4 13.11 -7.68 -1.30
N LEU A 5 12.44 -6.95 -2.19
CA LEU A 5 12.93 -6.72 -3.54
C LEU A 5 14.02 -5.66 -3.45
N GLY A 6 15.29 -6.10 -3.36
CA GLY A 6 16.49 -5.35 -3.76
C GLY A 6 16.79 -4.00 -3.11
N PHE A 7 15.98 -3.48 -2.18
CA PHE A 7 16.17 -2.15 -1.62
C PHE A 7 17.07 -2.12 -0.40
N THR A 8 17.27 -3.25 0.26
CA THR A 8 18.04 -3.36 1.50
C THR A 8 18.95 -4.58 1.45
N ASP A 9 20.00 -4.57 2.26
CA ASP A 9 20.85 -5.74 2.42
C ASP A 9 20.05 -6.94 2.97
N PRO A 10 20.57 -8.18 2.88
CA PRO A 10 19.85 -9.38 3.33
C PRO A 10 19.34 -9.35 4.77
N LEU A 11 20.00 -8.60 5.67
CA LEU A 11 19.60 -8.45 7.07
C LEU A 11 18.64 -7.29 7.31
N GLY A 12 18.34 -6.48 6.29
CA GLY A 12 17.44 -5.32 6.40
C GLY A 12 17.99 -4.21 7.29
N LEU A 13 19.31 -3.98 7.28
CA LEU A 13 19.98 -3.02 8.16
C LEU A 13 20.39 -1.73 7.44
N ARG A 14 20.59 -1.78 6.12
CA ARG A 14 20.96 -0.63 5.28
C ARG A 14 20.19 -0.63 3.96
N ASP A 15 19.90 0.57 3.48
CA ASP A 15 19.42 0.77 2.12
C ASP A 15 20.54 0.44 1.11
N LEU A 16 20.17 -0.17 -0.01
CA LEU A 16 21.05 -0.43 -1.14
C LEU A 16 20.92 0.70 -2.17
N ALA A 17 22.08 1.10 -2.69
CA ALA A 17 22.14 1.97 -3.85
C ALA A 17 21.58 1.24 -5.07
N GLU A 18 20.86 2.00 -5.89
CA GLU A 18 20.35 1.51 -7.16
C GLU A 18 21.32 1.87 -8.29
N SER A 19 21.48 0.99 -9.26
CA SER A 19 22.29 1.27 -10.45
C SER A 19 21.70 2.44 -11.26
N ALA A 20 22.55 3.22 -11.93
CA ALA A 20 22.12 4.39 -12.69
C ALA A 20 21.08 4.08 -13.79
N ASN A 21 21.07 2.85 -14.31
CA ASN A 21 20.14 2.35 -15.32
C ASN A 21 18.90 1.64 -14.74
N VAL A 22 18.64 1.76 -13.44
CA VAL A 22 17.47 1.18 -12.78
C VAL A 22 16.71 2.29 -12.05
N ARG A 23 15.38 2.18 -12.02
CA ARG A 23 14.50 2.95 -11.14
C ARG A 23 13.49 2.02 -10.50
N SER A 24 13.12 2.32 -9.26
CA SER A 24 12.19 1.53 -8.47
C SER A 24 11.11 2.40 -7.87
N TYR A 25 9.87 1.98 -8.06
CA TYR A 25 8.69 2.70 -7.59
C TYR A 25 7.79 1.76 -6.80
N ILE A 26 7.52 2.11 -5.55
CA ILE A 26 6.52 1.43 -4.73
C ILE A 26 5.24 2.26 -4.77
N MET A 27 4.16 1.67 -5.25
CA MET A 27 2.84 2.31 -5.26
C MET A 27 2.19 2.13 -3.90
N GLY A 28 2.37 3.13 -3.03
CA GLY A 28 1.97 3.07 -1.63
C GLY A 28 0.46 2.90 -1.46
N SER A 29 0.08 2.17 -0.42
CA SER A 29 -1.32 1.96 -0.01
C SER A 29 -2.18 1.32 -1.09
N THR A 30 -1.58 0.48 -1.94
CA THR A 30 -2.29 -0.30 -2.96
C THR A 30 -2.29 -1.77 -2.58
N GLN A 31 -3.25 -2.52 -3.10
CA GLN A 31 -3.25 -3.97 -3.01
C GLN A 31 -2.65 -4.58 -4.28
N HIS A 32 -2.49 -5.91 -4.31
CA HIS A 32 -1.79 -6.61 -5.38
C HIS A 32 -2.35 -6.32 -6.78
N SER A 33 -3.68 -6.33 -6.92
CA SER A 33 -4.39 -6.08 -8.17
C SER A 33 -5.39 -4.94 -8.00
N VAL A 34 -5.63 -4.16 -9.04
CA VAL A 34 -6.74 -3.20 -9.05
C VAL A 34 -8.03 -3.96 -8.74
N PRO A 35 -8.80 -3.59 -7.70
CA PRO A 35 -10.02 -4.32 -7.37
C PRO A 35 -11.07 -4.15 -8.46
N ALA A 36 -11.90 -5.19 -8.62
CA ALA A 36 -13.11 -5.07 -9.41
C ALA A 36 -14.04 -4.00 -8.81
N ARG A 37 -14.67 -3.21 -9.69
CA ARG A 37 -15.71 -2.23 -9.31
C ARG A 37 -17.08 -2.70 -9.83
N PRO A 38 -18.19 -2.40 -9.11
CA PRO A 38 -18.24 -1.69 -7.84
C PRO A 38 -17.69 -2.53 -6.67
N LEU A 39 -17.21 -1.88 -5.61
CA LEU A 39 -16.76 -2.59 -4.41
C LEU A 39 -17.95 -3.21 -3.66
N PRO A 40 -17.77 -4.34 -2.97
CA PRO A 40 -18.84 -4.95 -2.18
C PRO A 40 -19.25 -4.03 -1.03
N GLN A 41 -20.54 -3.67 -0.98
CA GLN A 41 -21.10 -2.75 0.02
C GLN A 41 -21.67 -3.46 1.26
N LYS A 42 -21.63 -4.79 1.31
CA LYS A 42 -22.04 -5.60 2.47
C LYS A 42 -21.10 -6.79 2.60
N ALA A 43 -20.91 -7.24 3.84
CA ALA A 43 -20.27 -8.53 4.09
C ALA A 43 -21.13 -9.67 3.47
N PRO A 44 -20.52 -10.80 3.08
CA PRO A 44 -19.09 -11.10 3.19
C PRO A 44 -18.23 -10.38 2.12
N PHE A 45 -17.05 -9.88 2.50
CA PHE A 45 -16.08 -9.28 1.55
C PHE A 45 -15.21 -10.37 0.93
N ALA A 46 -15.87 -11.33 0.27
CA ALA A 46 -15.34 -12.67 0.04
C ALA A 46 -14.92 -13.32 1.37
N GLY A 47 -13.70 -13.86 1.46
CA GLY A 47 -13.19 -14.44 2.70
C GLY A 47 -12.62 -13.45 3.71
N CYS A 48 -12.59 -12.14 3.42
CA CYS A 48 -11.84 -11.17 4.21
C CYS A 48 -12.70 -10.39 5.21
N GLU A 49 -12.05 -9.85 6.26
CA GLU A 49 -12.69 -9.04 7.31
C GLU A 49 -13.09 -7.64 6.83
N GLN A 50 -12.28 -7.03 5.96
CA GLN A 50 -12.48 -5.65 5.49
C GLN A 50 -12.81 -5.59 4.00
N GLN A 51 -13.45 -4.50 3.56
CA GLN A 51 -13.69 -4.24 2.14
C GLN A 51 -12.37 -4.20 1.35
N PRO A 52 -12.33 -4.65 0.08
CA PRO A 52 -11.15 -4.54 -0.78
C PRO A 52 -10.70 -3.09 -0.94
N ASN A 53 -9.38 -2.88 -1.10
CA ASN A 53 -8.80 -1.56 -1.26
C ASN A 53 -9.03 -0.98 -2.67
N PRO A 54 -9.83 0.10 -2.86
CA PRO A 54 -10.17 0.69 -4.17
C PRO A 54 -9.03 1.44 -4.84
N ASN A 55 -7.91 1.68 -4.15
CA ASN A 55 -6.81 2.51 -4.62
C ASN A 55 -6.09 1.84 -5.81
N PRO A 56 -6.23 2.37 -7.04
CA PRO A 56 -5.66 1.75 -8.22
C PRO A 56 -4.21 2.21 -8.43
N HIS A 57 -3.29 1.25 -8.55
CA HIS A 57 -1.92 1.53 -8.98
C HIS A 57 -1.79 1.82 -10.49
N SER A 58 -2.84 1.53 -11.28
CA SER A 58 -2.81 1.55 -12.75
C SER A 58 -2.52 2.92 -13.37
N TRP A 59 -2.99 4.02 -12.78
CA TRP A 59 -2.70 5.38 -13.29
C TRP A 59 -1.21 5.69 -13.23
N THR A 60 -0.59 5.41 -12.09
CA THR A 60 0.85 5.58 -11.88
C THR A 60 1.64 4.64 -12.77
N MET A 61 1.24 3.36 -12.88
CA MET A 61 1.88 2.43 -13.80
C MET A 61 1.87 2.92 -15.24
N ARG A 62 0.75 3.46 -15.72
CA ARG A 62 0.66 4.01 -17.09
C ARG A 62 1.60 5.19 -17.28
N ALA A 63 1.67 6.12 -16.32
CA ALA A 63 2.59 7.26 -16.38
C ALA A 63 4.06 6.82 -16.41
N LEU A 64 4.44 5.87 -15.54
CA LEU A 64 5.78 5.32 -15.47
C LEU A 64 6.14 4.48 -16.71
N PHE A 65 5.17 3.82 -17.34
CA PHE A 65 5.39 3.11 -18.60
C PHE A 65 5.72 4.08 -19.74
N ILE A 66 5.02 5.23 -19.82
CA ILE A 66 5.40 6.30 -20.75
C ILE A 66 6.80 6.81 -20.45
N ALA A 67 7.13 7.05 -19.17
CA ALA A 67 8.47 7.49 -18.78
C ALA A 67 9.57 6.49 -19.17
N LEU A 68 9.30 5.18 -19.08
CA LEU A 68 10.22 4.13 -19.56
C LEU A 68 10.38 4.18 -21.09
N VAL A 69 9.29 4.36 -21.83
CA VAL A 69 9.33 4.49 -23.29
C VAL A 69 10.15 5.72 -23.70
N ASP A 70 9.94 6.86 -23.06
CA ASP A 70 10.70 8.08 -23.30
C ASP A 70 12.20 7.86 -23.03
N TRP A 71 12.52 7.18 -21.93
CA TRP A 71 13.90 6.86 -21.60
C TRP A 71 14.60 6.03 -22.68
N ILE A 72 13.93 4.99 -23.17
CA ILE A 72 14.46 4.10 -24.21
C ILE A 72 14.58 4.83 -25.56
N ARG A 73 13.58 5.64 -25.93
CA ARG A 73 13.50 6.22 -27.27
C ARG A 73 14.27 7.52 -27.44
N THR A 74 14.31 8.36 -26.41
CA THR A 74 14.85 9.73 -26.50
C THR A 74 15.94 10.02 -25.48
N GLY A 75 16.22 9.07 -24.57
CA GLY A 75 17.18 9.26 -23.48
C GLY A 75 16.66 10.13 -22.34
N GLN A 76 15.39 10.54 -22.37
CA GLN A 76 14.80 11.31 -21.27
C GLN A 76 14.63 10.41 -20.05
N GLU A 77 15.43 10.63 -19.01
CA GLU A 77 15.35 9.82 -17.80
C GLU A 77 13.93 9.86 -17.18
N PRO A 78 13.45 8.73 -16.65
CA PRO A 78 12.22 8.70 -15.85
C PRO A 78 12.43 9.46 -14.52
N PRO A 79 11.35 9.75 -13.77
CA PRO A 79 11.47 10.35 -12.44
C PRO A 79 12.47 9.60 -11.52
N PRO A 80 13.02 10.28 -10.49
CA PRO A 80 13.78 9.58 -9.46
C PRO A 80 12.94 8.50 -8.79
N SER A 81 13.58 7.43 -8.37
CA SER A 81 12.93 6.34 -7.63
C SER A 81 12.23 6.85 -6.37
N GLU A 82 10.96 6.46 -6.21
CA GLU A 82 10.18 6.73 -5.00
C GLU A 82 9.83 5.38 -4.35
N ARG A 83 10.45 5.10 -3.20
CA ARG A 83 10.26 3.89 -2.41
C ARG A 83 10.46 4.17 -0.91
N PRO A 84 9.88 3.37 0.00
CA PRO A 84 10.23 3.43 1.42
C PRO A 84 11.71 3.09 1.64
N THR A 85 12.36 3.74 2.60
CA THR A 85 13.77 3.52 2.95
C THR A 85 13.98 3.50 4.46
N ILE A 86 15.04 2.81 4.89
CA ILE A 86 15.46 2.75 6.30
C ILE A 86 15.93 4.14 6.74
N ALA A 87 16.76 4.81 5.92
CA ALA A 87 17.32 6.11 6.22
C ALA A 87 16.24 7.19 6.46
N ALA A 88 15.11 7.11 5.75
CA ALA A 88 13.98 8.03 5.96
C ALA A 88 13.02 7.58 7.08
N GLY A 89 13.25 6.43 7.71
CA GLY A 89 12.36 5.85 8.71
C GLY A 89 10.99 5.42 8.15
N THR A 90 10.89 5.27 6.83
CA THR A 90 9.65 4.86 6.14
C THR A 90 9.62 3.37 5.82
N LEU A 91 10.74 2.67 5.99
CA LEU A 91 10.84 1.21 5.91
C LEU A 91 11.31 0.68 7.27
N VAL A 92 10.48 -0.11 7.95
CA VAL A 92 10.66 -0.54 9.35
C VAL A 92 10.38 -2.02 9.53
N SER A 93 10.82 -2.61 10.65
CA SER A 93 10.38 -3.97 11.01
C SER A 93 8.86 -4.00 11.27
N PRO A 94 8.16 -5.11 11.00
CA PRO A 94 6.71 -5.23 11.20
C PRO A 94 6.24 -4.82 12.59
N GLU A 95 7.03 -5.10 13.62
CA GLU A 95 6.74 -4.79 15.02
C GLU A 95 6.87 -3.29 15.34
N GLN A 96 7.55 -2.52 14.48
CA GLN A 96 7.77 -1.08 14.63
C GLN A 96 6.78 -0.24 13.82
N VAL A 97 5.84 -0.86 13.09
CA VAL A 97 4.79 -0.13 12.38
C VAL A 97 3.87 0.54 13.40
N ARG A 98 3.75 1.87 13.30
CA ARG A 98 2.88 2.69 14.17
C ARG A 98 1.50 2.82 13.53
N PHE A 99 0.83 1.68 13.35
CA PHE A 99 -0.51 1.66 12.77
C PHE A 99 -1.52 2.27 13.74
N PRO A 100 -2.39 3.20 13.30
CA PRO A 100 -3.35 3.83 14.19
C PRO A 100 -4.40 2.83 14.67
N LEU A 101 -4.97 3.10 15.85
CA LEU A 101 -6.18 2.40 16.28
C LEU A 101 -7.31 2.74 15.30
N ILE A 102 -7.93 1.72 14.71
CA ILE A 102 -9.14 1.89 13.89
C ILE A 102 -10.24 1.01 14.51
N PRO A 103 -11.20 1.60 15.23
CA PRO A 103 -12.22 0.86 15.97
C PRO A 103 -13.22 0.18 15.03
N ALA A 104 -13.96 -0.78 15.58
CA ALA A 104 -15.12 -1.34 14.91
C ALA A 104 -16.11 -0.20 14.61
N ASN A 105 -16.63 -0.16 13.39
CA ASN A 105 -17.46 0.95 12.94
C ASN A 105 -18.56 0.47 11.99
N GLN A 106 -19.51 1.36 11.73
CA GLN A 106 -20.58 1.17 10.75
C GLN A 106 -20.57 2.27 9.69
N TYR A 107 -19.40 2.87 9.43
CA TYR A 107 -19.26 4.01 8.54
C TYR A 107 -19.78 3.67 7.13
N GLY A 108 -20.55 4.59 6.56
CA GLY A 108 -21.22 4.38 5.27
C GLY A 108 -22.34 3.34 5.33
N GLY A 109 -22.79 2.91 6.52
CA GLY A 109 -23.80 1.86 6.69
C GLY A 109 -23.25 0.44 6.51
N VAL A 110 -21.93 0.25 6.64
CA VAL A 110 -21.26 -1.04 6.46
C VAL A 110 -20.56 -1.42 7.75
N GLN A 111 -20.98 -2.52 8.37
CA GLN A 111 -20.38 -3.01 9.60
C GLN A 111 -19.00 -3.60 9.33
N ARG A 112 -18.00 -3.08 10.03
CA ARG A 112 -16.60 -3.53 9.96
C ARG A 112 -16.07 -3.84 11.36
N PRO A 113 -15.34 -4.94 11.54
CA PRO A 113 -14.62 -5.17 12.78
C PRO A 113 -13.49 -4.14 12.94
N ALA A 114 -12.97 -4.00 14.17
CA ALA A 114 -11.78 -3.20 14.41
C ALA A 114 -10.60 -3.73 13.58
N VAL A 115 -9.78 -2.84 13.04
CA VAL A 115 -8.61 -3.23 12.25
C VAL A 115 -7.51 -3.71 13.19
N ARG A 116 -6.92 -4.86 12.88
CA ARG A 116 -5.84 -5.47 13.66
C ARG A 116 -4.60 -5.62 12.80
N MET A 117 -3.59 -4.78 13.03
CA MET A 117 -2.24 -4.98 12.51
C MET A 117 -1.50 -5.95 13.42
N LEU A 118 -1.39 -7.20 12.98
CA LEU A 118 -0.85 -8.29 13.82
C LEU A 118 0.68 -8.38 13.80
N ALA A 119 1.35 -7.59 12.97
CA ALA A 119 2.79 -7.70 12.65
C ALA A 119 3.24 -9.09 12.15
N THR A 120 2.28 -10.00 11.91
CA THR A 120 2.54 -11.31 11.32
C THR A 120 3.19 -11.13 9.95
N HIS A 121 4.22 -11.91 9.69
CA HIS A 121 4.90 -11.94 8.42
C HIS A 121 5.46 -13.35 8.20
N ASN A 122 5.70 -13.70 6.94
CA ASN A 122 6.36 -14.96 6.63
C ASN A 122 7.87 -14.75 6.82
N PRO A 123 8.50 -15.39 7.82
CA PRO A 123 9.95 -15.30 7.98
C PRO A 123 10.62 -15.97 6.78
N LEU A 124 11.78 -15.47 6.37
CA LEU A 124 12.64 -16.14 5.41
C LEU A 124 13.91 -16.58 6.13
N PHE A 125 14.13 -17.88 6.21
CA PHE A 125 15.35 -18.46 6.75
C PHE A 125 16.34 -18.73 5.62
N VAL A 126 17.63 -18.66 5.94
CA VAL A 126 18.67 -19.16 5.03
C VAL A 126 18.52 -20.69 4.94
N GLN A 127 18.48 -21.20 3.71
CA GLN A 127 18.22 -22.60 3.39
C GLN A 127 19.53 -23.33 3.10
N ASP A 128 19.72 -24.48 3.74
CA ASP A 128 20.83 -25.41 3.52
C ASP A 128 20.35 -26.60 2.71
N TYR A 129 20.81 -26.69 1.46
CA TYR A 129 20.51 -27.75 0.49
C TYR A 129 21.55 -28.87 0.48
N GLY A 130 22.48 -28.85 1.44
CA GLY A 130 23.58 -29.78 1.57
C GLY A 130 24.88 -29.30 0.91
N PRO A 131 26.00 -29.96 1.22
CA PRO A 131 27.35 -29.47 0.91
C PRO A 131 27.69 -29.47 -0.59
N GLY A 132 26.93 -30.21 -1.41
CA GLY A 132 27.12 -30.27 -2.86
C GLY A 132 26.45 -29.14 -3.63
N PHE A 133 25.72 -28.25 -2.97
CA PHE A 133 24.98 -27.15 -3.60
C PHE A 133 25.55 -25.79 -3.20
N ASP A 134 26.02 -25.03 -4.18
CA ASP A 134 26.42 -23.64 -4.04
C ASP A 134 25.19 -22.74 -4.17
N THR A 135 24.68 -22.28 -3.01
CA THR A 135 23.52 -21.39 -2.93
C THR A 135 23.78 -19.99 -3.47
N ALA A 136 25.04 -19.53 -3.53
CA ALA A 136 25.35 -18.18 -3.99
C ALA A 136 25.26 -18.07 -5.51
N ASN A 137 25.59 -19.16 -6.23
CA ASN A 137 25.58 -19.20 -7.69
C ASN A 137 24.46 -20.09 -8.27
N THR A 138 23.65 -20.70 -7.41
CA THR A 138 22.56 -21.62 -7.80
C THR A 138 23.09 -22.78 -8.66
N ARG A 139 24.15 -23.46 -8.21
CA ARG A 139 24.83 -24.54 -8.95
C ARG A 139 25.15 -25.72 -8.04
N GLY A 140 25.30 -26.90 -8.64
CA GLY A 140 25.65 -28.13 -7.92
C GLY A 140 24.45 -29.04 -7.68
N ILE A 141 24.60 -29.98 -6.75
CA ILE A 141 23.62 -31.04 -6.47
C ILE A 141 22.95 -30.75 -5.13
N VAL A 142 21.63 -30.54 -5.16
CA VAL A 142 20.79 -30.53 -3.96
C VAL A 142 20.76 -31.95 -3.39
N SER A 143 21.27 -32.12 -2.18
CA SER A 143 21.36 -33.43 -1.50
C SER A 143 20.45 -33.51 -0.26
N ILE A 144 19.86 -32.40 0.15
CA ILE A 144 18.93 -32.30 1.27
C ILE A 144 17.63 -31.66 0.76
N ASP A 145 16.54 -32.42 0.77
CA ASP A 145 15.19 -31.98 0.40
C ASP A 145 14.15 -32.60 1.34
N PRO A 146 13.33 -31.81 2.08
CA PRO A 146 13.33 -30.34 2.10
C PRO A 146 14.62 -29.78 2.73
N PRO A 147 15.08 -28.59 2.30
CA PRO A 147 16.29 -27.99 2.83
C PRO A 147 16.17 -27.73 4.33
N ARG A 148 17.30 -27.82 5.03
CA ARG A 148 17.37 -27.44 6.44
C ARG A 148 17.29 -25.94 6.56
N LEU A 149 16.43 -25.45 7.45
CA LEU A 149 16.37 -24.04 7.77
C LEU A 149 17.46 -23.73 8.81
N SER A 150 18.36 -22.80 8.50
CA SER A 150 19.33 -22.33 9.47
C SER A 150 18.67 -21.43 10.52
N ALA A 151 19.37 -21.18 11.63
CA ALA A 151 18.95 -20.17 12.61
C ALA A 151 19.03 -18.72 12.05
N ALA A 152 19.78 -18.50 10.96
CA ALA A 152 19.88 -17.21 10.31
C ALA A 152 18.63 -16.91 9.47
N ARG A 153 18.19 -15.65 9.51
CA ARG A 153 17.01 -15.16 8.80
C ARG A 153 17.29 -13.85 8.09
N TYR A 154 16.58 -13.63 6.99
CA TYR A 154 16.59 -12.37 6.28
C TYR A 154 15.75 -11.33 7.03
N GLY A 155 16.17 -10.08 6.97
CA GLY A 155 15.39 -8.95 7.49
C GLY A 155 14.13 -8.74 6.66
N VAL A 156 12.97 -8.88 7.30
CA VAL A 156 11.69 -8.53 6.67
C VAL A 156 11.31 -7.14 7.15
N LEU A 157 11.18 -6.20 6.22
CA LEU A 157 10.71 -4.85 6.49
C LEU A 157 9.43 -4.57 5.72
N VAL A 158 8.67 -3.60 6.21
CA VAL A 158 7.41 -3.11 5.65
C VAL A 158 7.37 -1.59 5.71
N ALA A 159 6.53 -0.98 4.88
CA ALA A 159 6.33 0.46 4.94
C ALA A 159 5.77 0.87 6.31
N GLN A 160 6.30 1.97 6.85
CA GLN A 160 5.67 2.70 7.94
C GLN A 160 4.41 3.38 7.40
N VAL A 161 3.50 3.78 8.29
CA VAL A 161 2.27 4.47 7.92
C VAL A 161 2.16 5.86 8.55
N ASP A 162 1.33 6.70 7.95
CA ASP A 162 0.92 7.99 8.51
C ASP A 162 -0.13 7.81 9.63
N SER A 163 -0.63 8.93 10.18
CA SER A 163 -1.68 8.93 11.22
C SER A 163 -3.00 8.31 10.77
N ASP A 164 -3.20 8.17 9.46
CA ASP A 164 -4.39 7.57 8.87
C ASP A 164 -4.19 6.09 8.55
N GLY A 165 -2.99 5.54 8.74
CA GLY A 165 -2.68 4.16 8.41
C GLY A 165 -2.37 3.93 6.93
N ASN A 166 -2.11 4.98 6.16
CA ASN A 166 -1.67 4.89 4.78
C ASN A 166 -0.14 4.83 4.70
N ASP A 167 0.40 4.03 3.78
CA ASP A 167 1.84 3.82 3.60
C ASP A 167 2.60 5.14 3.37
N LEU A 168 3.69 5.30 4.11
CA LEU A 168 4.72 6.31 3.91
C LEU A 168 5.83 5.77 3.03
N GLY A 169 6.46 6.67 2.28
CA GLY A 169 7.46 6.30 1.29
C GLY A 169 6.82 5.64 0.07
N GLY A 170 7.46 5.80 -1.09
CA GLY A 170 6.85 5.43 -2.35
C GLY A 170 5.89 6.50 -2.91
N ILE A 171 5.27 6.17 -4.03
CA ILE A 171 4.35 7.06 -4.74
C ILE A 171 2.97 6.97 -4.08
N SER A 172 2.59 8.02 -3.36
CA SER A 172 1.21 8.23 -2.92
C SER A 172 0.33 8.59 -4.11
N SER A 173 -0.68 7.76 -4.39
CA SER A 173 -1.68 8.02 -5.43
C SER A 173 -2.52 9.26 -5.08
N LEU A 174 -3.34 9.70 -6.04
CA LEU A 174 -4.30 10.78 -5.83
C LEU A 174 -5.19 10.53 -4.59
N PHE A 175 -5.66 9.28 -4.43
CA PHE A 175 -6.55 8.87 -3.34
C PHE A 175 -5.86 8.80 -1.98
N VAL A 176 -4.54 8.62 -1.94
CA VAL A 176 -3.76 8.66 -0.70
C VAL A 176 -3.39 10.09 -0.33
N ARG A 177 -3.18 10.95 -1.33
CA ARG A 177 -2.90 12.39 -1.12
C ARG A 177 -4.14 13.17 -0.67
N VAL A 178 -5.33 12.72 -1.06
CA VAL A 178 -6.61 13.28 -0.66
C VAL A 178 -7.47 12.16 -0.07
N PRO A 179 -7.08 11.63 1.10
CA PRO A 179 -7.66 10.41 1.64
C PRO A 179 -9.09 10.63 2.12
N ILE A 180 -9.93 9.64 1.88
CA ILE A 180 -11.27 9.51 2.47
C ILE A 180 -11.38 8.28 3.40
N GLY A 181 -10.25 7.64 3.66
CA GLY A 181 -10.13 6.44 4.47
C GLY A 181 -8.68 5.97 4.57
N THR A 182 -8.52 4.85 5.26
CA THR A 182 -7.29 4.06 5.29
C THR A 182 -7.30 3.06 4.15
N TYR A 183 -6.21 3.02 3.39
CA TYR A 183 -5.97 2.10 2.29
C TYR A 183 -4.76 1.24 2.65
N THR A 184 -4.95 -0.05 2.86
CA THR A 184 -3.84 -0.98 3.17
C THR A 184 -3.63 -1.96 2.03
N GLY A 185 -2.40 -2.44 1.87
CA GLY A 185 -2.10 -3.52 0.93
C GLY A 185 -2.42 -4.92 1.46
N TRP A 186 -2.90 -5.04 2.70
CA TRP A 186 -3.18 -6.30 3.37
C TRP A 186 -4.60 -6.33 3.95
N ASN A 187 -5.09 -7.53 4.22
CA ASN A 187 -6.37 -7.76 4.88
C ASN A 187 -6.26 -9.08 5.64
N ASN A 188 -7.13 -9.30 6.61
CA ASN A 188 -7.18 -10.55 7.37
C ASN A 188 -8.36 -11.38 6.90
N PHE A 189 -8.22 -12.71 6.92
CA PHE A 189 -9.35 -13.60 6.72
C PHE A 189 -10.36 -13.43 7.85
N HIS A 190 -11.63 -13.56 7.50
CA HIS A 190 -12.70 -13.72 8.48
C HIS A 190 -12.40 -14.90 9.41
N GLU A 191 -12.77 -14.77 10.69
CA GLU A 191 -12.42 -15.74 11.73
C GLU A 191 -12.85 -17.18 11.39
N SER A 192 -13.98 -17.34 10.70
CA SER A 192 -14.50 -18.64 10.27
C SER A 192 -13.69 -19.36 9.18
N LEU A 193 -12.73 -18.69 8.55
CA LEU A 193 -11.92 -19.26 7.46
C LEU A 193 -10.49 -19.53 7.92
N PHE A 194 -9.75 -18.47 8.23
CA PHE A 194 -8.38 -18.59 8.73
C PHE A 194 -8.10 -17.45 9.70
N LYS A 195 -8.53 -17.63 10.95
CA LYS A 195 -8.42 -16.63 12.02
C LYS A 195 -7.04 -16.00 12.03
N SER A 196 -7.00 -14.67 11.91
CA SER A 196 -5.77 -13.87 11.98
C SER A 196 -4.74 -14.13 10.87
N GLY A 197 -5.12 -14.87 9.82
CA GLY A 197 -4.28 -15.09 8.64
C GLY A 197 -4.47 -14.00 7.59
N PHE A 198 -3.44 -13.76 6.76
CA PHE A 198 -3.53 -12.83 5.64
C PHE A 198 -4.54 -13.31 4.61
N CYS A 199 -5.51 -12.44 4.27
CA CYS A 199 -6.49 -12.68 3.23
C CYS A 199 -5.86 -12.51 1.84
N THR A 200 -5.12 -13.54 1.44
CA THR A 200 -4.49 -13.66 0.12
C THR A 200 -3.74 -12.39 -0.29
N LEU A 201 -4.23 -11.72 -1.33
CA LEU A 201 -3.64 -10.56 -2.00
C LEU A 201 -4.57 -9.33 -1.94
N GLN A 202 -5.66 -9.43 -1.16
CA GLN A 202 -6.65 -8.39 -0.98
C GLN A 202 -6.19 -7.40 0.09
N GLY A 203 -6.28 -6.11 -0.21
CA GLY A 203 -6.06 -5.04 0.76
C GLY A 203 -7.33 -4.69 1.52
N SER A 204 -7.22 -3.74 2.45
CA SER A 204 -8.36 -3.24 3.20
C SER A 204 -8.64 -1.78 2.87
N PHE A 205 -9.92 -1.42 2.76
CA PHE A 205 -10.40 -0.05 2.80
C PHE A 205 -11.29 0.18 4.01
N ILE A 206 -10.93 1.17 4.81
CA ILE A 206 -11.73 1.60 5.95
C ILE A 206 -11.98 3.10 5.83
N PRO A 207 -13.20 3.54 5.46
CA PRO A 207 -13.49 4.95 5.30
C PRO A 207 -13.30 5.72 6.61
N PHE A 208 -13.14 7.04 6.51
CA PHE A 208 -13.26 7.93 7.66
C PHE A 208 -14.73 8.09 8.06
N ALA A 209 -14.97 8.45 9.32
CA ALA A 209 -16.28 8.88 9.77
C ALA A 209 -16.78 10.05 8.89
N ALA A 210 -18.08 10.13 8.62
CA ALA A 210 -18.65 11.24 7.88
C ALA A 210 -18.57 12.54 8.68
N THR A 211 -18.84 12.46 9.99
CA THR A 211 -18.94 13.62 10.89
C THR A 211 -18.03 13.49 12.09
N ARG A 212 -17.72 14.62 12.73
CA ARG A 212 -16.96 14.65 13.99
C ARG A 212 -17.68 13.88 15.10
N ALA A 213 -19.00 13.95 15.15
CA ALA A 213 -19.82 13.26 16.14
C ALA A 213 -19.72 11.73 16.00
N GLU A 214 -19.82 11.22 14.77
CA GLU A 214 -19.66 9.79 14.47
C GLU A 214 -18.25 9.31 14.84
N ARG A 215 -17.21 10.09 14.50
CA ARG A 215 -15.82 9.81 14.86
C ARG A 215 -15.63 9.67 16.38
N ILE A 216 -16.12 10.65 17.15
CA ILE A 216 -15.98 10.67 18.61
C ILE A 216 -16.73 9.49 19.23
N ALA A 217 -17.94 9.20 18.76
CA ALA A 217 -18.74 8.08 19.26
C ALA A 217 -18.07 6.72 19.02
N ALA A 218 -17.38 6.56 17.89
CA ALA A 218 -16.61 5.35 17.60
C ALA A 218 -15.24 5.29 18.32
N GLY A 219 -14.75 6.41 18.86
CA GLY A 219 -13.39 6.51 19.42
C GLY A 219 -12.29 6.48 18.34
N ASP A 220 -12.59 6.92 17.12
CA ASP A 220 -11.65 6.89 16.00
C ASP A 220 -10.72 8.13 16.04
N PRO A 221 -9.39 7.93 16.05
CA PRO A 221 -8.43 9.04 16.10
C PRO A 221 -8.32 9.77 14.75
N ARG A 222 -8.73 9.15 13.63
CA ARG A 222 -8.57 9.71 12.29
C ARG A 222 -9.62 10.82 12.06
N PRO A 223 -9.24 12.04 11.68
CA PRO A 223 -10.20 13.12 11.40
C PRO A 223 -11.29 12.69 10.42
N SER A 224 -12.53 13.07 10.74
CA SER A 224 -13.70 12.79 9.90
C SER A 224 -13.63 13.55 8.57
N ILE A 225 -14.50 13.16 7.63
CA ILE A 225 -14.60 13.83 6.34
C ILE A 225 -15.00 15.30 6.50
N GLU A 226 -15.99 15.59 7.35
CA GLU A 226 -16.40 16.96 7.72
C GLU A 226 -15.23 17.79 8.27
N GLU A 227 -14.35 17.19 9.08
CA GLU A 227 -13.18 17.87 9.64
C GLU A 227 -12.08 18.12 8.58
N ARG A 228 -12.00 17.29 7.52
CA ARG A 228 -10.97 17.39 6.46
C ARG A 228 -11.39 18.27 5.29
N TYR A 229 -12.63 18.11 4.85
CA TYR A 229 -13.17 18.72 3.64
C TYR A 229 -14.49 19.40 3.99
N PRO A 230 -14.45 20.68 4.42
CA PRO A 230 -15.65 21.42 4.84
C PRO A 230 -16.71 21.55 3.75
N SER A 231 -16.31 21.45 2.48
CA SER A 231 -17.22 21.50 1.34
C SER A 231 -16.73 20.65 0.17
N ARG A 232 -17.63 20.34 -0.77
CA ARG A 232 -17.31 19.64 -2.02
C ARG A 232 -16.22 20.38 -2.80
N GLU A 233 -16.28 21.70 -2.84
CA GLU A 233 -15.32 22.56 -3.53
C GLU A 233 -13.94 22.43 -2.88
N SER A 234 -13.85 22.35 -1.55
CA SER A 234 -12.58 22.14 -0.85
C SER A 234 -11.95 20.77 -1.17
N TYR A 235 -12.76 19.72 -1.29
CA TYR A 235 -12.31 18.40 -1.71
C TYR A 235 -11.83 18.40 -3.17
N VAL A 236 -12.60 19.00 -4.08
CA VAL A 236 -12.22 19.12 -5.49
C VAL A 236 -10.93 19.92 -5.65
N ALA A 237 -10.77 21.03 -4.92
CA ALA A 237 -9.55 21.81 -4.92
C ALA A 237 -8.34 21.00 -4.43
N ALA A 238 -8.51 20.19 -3.38
CA ALA A 238 -7.47 19.28 -2.91
C ALA A 238 -7.09 18.23 -3.98
N ILE A 239 -8.08 17.66 -4.68
CA ILE A 239 -7.87 16.74 -5.80
C ILE A 239 -7.12 17.41 -6.94
N GLN A 240 -7.52 18.61 -7.35
CA GLN A 240 -6.86 19.38 -8.41
C GLN A 240 -5.40 19.67 -8.06
N LYS A 241 -5.14 20.11 -6.82
CA LYS A 241 -3.77 20.33 -6.33
C LYS A 241 -2.94 19.05 -6.37
N ALA A 242 -3.44 17.97 -5.79
CA ALA A 242 -2.73 16.69 -5.74
C ALA A 242 -2.47 16.11 -7.14
N ALA A 243 -3.41 16.28 -8.07
CA ALA A 243 -3.24 15.89 -9.47
C ALA A 243 -2.16 16.73 -10.17
N GLY A 244 -2.14 18.05 -9.96
CA GLY A 244 -1.09 18.94 -10.46
C GLY A 244 0.30 18.53 -9.96
N ASP A 245 0.42 18.25 -8.66
CA ASP A 245 1.66 17.79 -8.03
C ASP A 245 2.14 16.45 -8.65
N LEU A 246 1.22 15.51 -8.91
CA LEU A 246 1.53 14.23 -9.54
C LEU A 246 1.92 14.35 -11.02
N ILE A 247 1.31 15.26 -11.77
CA ILE A 247 1.70 15.56 -13.16
C ILE A 247 3.12 16.15 -13.18
N ALA A 248 3.40 17.13 -12.32
CA ALA A 248 4.72 17.75 -12.23
C ALA A 248 5.82 16.73 -11.92
N LYS A 249 5.50 15.71 -11.11
CA LYS A 249 6.37 14.56 -10.83
C LYS A 249 6.39 13.47 -11.92
N ARG A 250 5.59 13.61 -12.99
CA ARG A 250 5.33 12.57 -14.02
C ARG A 250 4.83 11.24 -13.45
N HIS A 251 4.11 11.27 -12.33
CA HIS A 251 3.46 10.11 -11.71
C HIS A 251 1.97 9.98 -12.09
N LEU A 252 1.44 10.94 -12.84
CA LEU A 252 0.10 10.92 -13.40
C LEU A 252 0.10 11.62 -14.76
N LEU A 253 -0.57 11.04 -15.76
CA LEU A 253 -0.71 11.69 -17.06
C LEU A 253 -1.79 12.78 -17.00
N ALA A 254 -1.61 13.88 -17.73
CA ALA A 254 -2.58 14.98 -17.75
C ALA A 254 -4.01 14.57 -18.16
N PRO A 255 -4.22 13.69 -19.18
CA PRO A 255 -5.55 13.19 -19.50
C PRO A 255 -6.19 12.38 -18.37
N ASP A 256 -5.37 11.63 -17.62
CA ASP A 256 -5.85 10.80 -16.50
C ASP A 256 -6.25 11.68 -15.31
N ALA A 257 -5.45 12.71 -15.03
CA ALA A 257 -5.77 13.74 -14.04
C ALA A 257 -7.09 14.44 -14.37
N ALA A 258 -7.29 14.89 -15.62
CA ALA A 258 -8.52 15.53 -16.05
C ALA A 258 -9.75 14.62 -15.83
N ARG A 259 -9.61 13.32 -16.12
CA ARG A 259 -10.67 12.33 -15.89
C ARG A 259 -11.03 12.18 -14.40
N LEU A 260 -10.01 12.11 -13.54
CA LEU A 260 -10.17 11.96 -12.08
C LEU A 260 -10.73 13.23 -11.43
N ILE A 261 -10.28 14.41 -11.88
CA ILE A 261 -10.82 15.71 -11.44
C ILE A 261 -12.30 15.81 -11.83
N ALA A 262 -12.65 15.51 -13.07
CA ALA A 262 -14.04 15.54 -13.53
C ALA A 262 -14.92 14.52 -12.75
N GLU A 263 -14.37 13.38 -12.34
CA GLU A 263 -15.07 12.42 -11.48
C GLU A 263 -15.33 12.99 -10.08
N ALA A 264 -14.32 13.62 -9.46
CA ALA A 264 -14.49 14.31 -8.17
C ALA A 264 -15.48 15.49 -8.27
N GLU A 265 -15.43 16.25 -9.36
CA GLU A 265 -16.37 17.34 -9.65
C GLU A 265 -17.80 16.84 -9.84
N ARG A 266 -18.03 15.63 -10.34
CA ARG A 266 -19.37 15.04 -10.51
C ARG A 266 -19.90 14.35 -9.25
N ASN A 267 -19.03 13.67 -8.51
CA ASN A 267 -19.44 12.76 -7.45
C ASN A 267 -19.11 13.26 -6.03
N GLY A 268 -18.20 14.22 -5.89
CA GLY A 268 -17.62 14.61 -4.60
C GLY A 268 -16.79 13.47 -3.99
N TRP A 269 -16.77 13.39 -2.66
CA TRP A 269 -16.34 12.19 -1.95
C TRP A 269 -17.53 11.27 -1.73
N SER A 270 -17.27 9.97 -1.58
CA SER A 270 -18.29 9.04 -1.11
C SER A 270 -17.72 8.12 -0.05
N ASN A 271 -18.35 8.11 1.12
CA ASN A 271 -18.06 7.14 2.18
C ASN A 271 -18.65 5.75 1.87
N ARG A 272 -19.33 5.64 0.71
CA ARG A 272 -19.80 4.40 0.09
C ARG A 272 -19.07 4.23 -1.24
N PRO A 273 -18.28 3.17 -1.45
CA PRO A 273 -17.53 3.02 -2.69
C PRO A 273 -18.42 2.77 -3.91
#